data_AF-A0A819C2V6-F1
#
_entry.id   AF-A0A819C2V6-F1
#
_cell.length_a   1.000
_cell.length_b   1.000
_cell.length_c   1.000
_cell.angle_alpha   90.00
_cell.angle_beta   90.00
_cell.angle_gamma   90.00
#
_symmetry.space_group_name_H-M   'P 1'
#
loop_
_entity.id
_entity.type
_entity.pdbx_description
1 polymer ?
#
loop_
_entity_poly.entity_id
_entity_poly.type
_entity_poly.pdbx_seq_one_letter_code
_entity_poly.pdbx_strand_id
1 'polypeptide(L)'
;MAAADDTSQINPSSDENMSNNNGDDDDALLSITNEIINVLSLDDSEHKNEIVNDFLEDGRQSLVKYKEDIIPKVYKEVMSDNDNTLIKLFKKYIETDLEKVCVKTYPWLISFLEEYRKGENHEIYDCVFTRTANYGATYMKDCPILSFVLQLLFEGIDDECLKETNVFDDLWFAVTNDGLKSITKYSAYIVKSVMNEQLKRQSILFQVLREYYREDVFLSLKESNITDKKNLYELALDDVAEQGWLSDLKSIEESITPKSYKAVLEKLRSFHQKQKSKESKKSDTKEVHQTKPDSQSGSTSTKNEMTSKEKQNDFVWSSITCDGCRMKPLIGERYRCETCGNYDLCAKCQEKGHEHELKLVPKSKGDNETKSSLFYGMDAKEKDIFTRINQHRRQYGLPSLEPSVNLAYVAHTHAVDVVENSPDVNGGNMHSWSNKGKWKPVTYTPDHRYGQLMWSKPSEISNYKFDGFEISFGPSKRLRETSTVNPTEAVNCWKNSPGHNAVMVQQGIFHHPPMKAMGVGVYKGYACVWFGQEKDTFPAPS
;
A
#
# COMPACT_ATOMS: atom_id res chain seq x y z
N MET A 1 -9.07 -42.68 72.46
CA MET A 1 -9.35 -42.24 71.07
C MET A 1 -10.27 -41.04 71.21
N ALA A 2 -9.73 -39.82 71.24
CA ALA A 2 -9.44 -38.96 70.07
C ALA A 2 -10.72 -38.69 69.26
N ALA A 3 -11.07 -37.48 68.84
CA ALA A 3 -10.72 -36.09 69.13
C ALA A 3 -11.71 -35.30 68.25
N ALA A 4 -12.40 -34.31 68.79
CA ALA A 4 -13.19 -33.35 68.01
C ALA A 4 -13.34 -32.08 68.82
N ASP A 5 -12.58 -31.06 68.45
CA ASP A 5 -13.02 -29.67 68.33
C ASP A 5 -11.79 -28.86 67.96
N ASP A 6 -11.86 -28.06 66.89
CA ASP A 6 -11.56 -26.64 67.05
C ASP A 6 -12.05 -25.82 65.85
N THR A 7 -12.74 -24.75 66.21
CA THR A 7 -13.22 -23.66 65.37
C THR A 7 -12.07 -22.72 65.03
N SER A 8 -11.82 -22.50 63.73
CA SER A 8 -10.84 -21.52 63.26
C SER A 8 -11.35 -20.08 63.37
N GLN A 9 -10.88 -19.37 64.39
CA GLN A 9 -10.70 -17.91 64.34
C GLN A 9 -9.27 -17.64 63.86
N ILE A 10 -9.11 -16.86 62.80
CA ILE A 10 -7.83 -16.26 62.43
C ILE A 10 -8.06 -14.76 62.22
N ASN A 11 -7.47 -13.97 63.12
CA ASN A 11 -7.16 -12.57 62.90
C ASN A 11 -5.65 -12.44 62.56
N PRO A 12 -5.22 -11.30 61.99
CA PRO A 12 -4.12 -11.23 61.03
C PRO A 12 -2.79 -10.80 61.67
N SER A 13 -1.68 -11.36 61.19
CA SER A 13 -0.38 -10.66 61.12
C SER A 13 0.68 -11.54 60.44
N SER A 14 1.11 -11.12 59.25
CA SER A 14 2.53 -11.09 58.88
C SER A 14 2.62 -10.36 57.54
N ASP A 15 2.60 -9.03 57.62
CA ASP A 15 3.36 -8.21 56.68
C ASP A 15 4.81 -8.70 56.72
N GLU A 16 5.31 -9.25 55.61
CA GLU A 16 6.68 -9.07 55.14
C GLU A 16 6.88 -9.75 53.78
N ASN A 17 7.60 -9.03 52.91
CA ASN A 17 8.02 -9.38 51.54
C ASN A 17 7.04 -9.09 50.39
N MET A 18 6.61 -7.83 50.28
CA MET A 18 6.68 -7.14 48.98
C MET A 18 8.10 -6.60 48.81
N SER A 19 8.98 -7.37 48.19
CA SER A 19 10.27 -6.85 47.71
C SER A 19 10.04 -6.12 46.38
N ASN A 20 10.41 -4.85 46.39
CA ASN A 20 10.46 -3.94 45.25
C ASN A 20 11.22 -4.53 44.05
N ASN A 21 10.52 -4.85 42.97
CA ASN A 21 11.10 -5.02 41.63
C ASN A 21 10.89 -3.78 40.73
N ASN A 22 10.38 -2.67 41.28
CA ASN A 22 10.18 -1.44 40.50
C ASN A 22 11.43 -0.54 40.46
N GLY A 23 12.40 -0.73 41.37
CA GLY A 23 13.61 0.10 41.44
C GLY A 23 14.68 -0.27 40.40
N ASP A 24 14.88 -1.57 40.15
CA ASP A 24 15.95 -2.05 39.28
C ASP A 24 15.73 -1.71 37.79
N ASP A 25 14.47 -1.70 37.32
CA ASP A 25 14.13 -1.40 35.92
C ASP A 25 14.21 0.12 35.62
N ASP A 26 13.82 0.97 36.58
CA ASP A 26 13.97 2.42 36.47
C ASP A 26 15.47 2.82 36.44
N ASP A 27 16.29 2.12 37.24
CA ASP A 27 17.74 2.27 37.24
C ASP A 27 18.37 1.80 35.91
N ALA A 28 17.83 0.74 35.27
CA ALA A 28 18.30 0.26 33.98
C ALA A 28 18.05 1.26 32.84
N LEU A 29 16.83 1.80 32.73
CA LEU A 29 16.49 2.82 31.72
C LEU A 29 17.30 4.11 31.93
N LEU A 30 17.50 4.51 33.19
CA LEU A 30 18.33 5.66 33.53
C LEU A 30 19.81 5.43 33.15
N SER A 31 20.34 4.22 33.35
CA SER A 31 21.69 3.85 32.93
C SER A 31 21.85 3.98 31.41
N ILE A 32 20.91 3.43 30.63
CA ILE A 32 20.96 3.50 29.16
C ILE A 32 20.87 4.97 28.70
N THR A 33 20.02 5.76 29.34
CA THR A 33 19.88 7.20 29.06
C THR A 33 21.20 7.93 29.26
N ASN A 34 21.90 7.68 30.37
CA ASN A 34 23.21 8.27 30.63
C ASN A 34 24.27 7.85 29.60
N GLU A 35 24.25 6.60 29.14
CA GLU A 35 25.12 6.12 28.07
C GLU A 35 24.86 6.84 26.74
N ILE A 36 23.58 7.06 26.38
CA ILE A 36 23.19 7.83 25.18
C ILE A 36 23.77 9.24 25.24
N ILE A 37 23.59 9.94 26.37
CA ILE A 37 24.13 11.28 26.57
C ILE A 37 25.66 11.32 26.44
N ASN A 38 26.34 10.32 27.00
CA ASN A 38 27.80 10.21 26.89
C ASN A 38 28.26 10.00 25.44
N VAL A 39 27.55 9.16 24.67
CA VAL A 39 27.84 8.94 23.24
C VAL A 39 27.69 10.24 22.45
N LEU A 40 26.72 11.07 22.78
CA LEU A 40 26.51 12.37 22.13
C LEU A 40 27.55 13.44 22.53
N SER A 41 28.36 13.19 23.57
CA SER A 41 29.41 14.12 24.04
C SER A 41 28.88 15.54 24.29
N LEU A 42 27.72 15.65 24.94
CA LEU A 42 27.06 16.92 25.22
C LEU A 42 27.74 17.65 26.38
N ASP A 43 28.11 18.91 26.15
CA ASP A 43 28.85 19.74 27.13
C ASP A 43 27.95 20.32 28.24
N ASP A 44 26.65 20.48 27.99
CA ASP A 44 25.69 21.08 28.94
C ASP A 44 24.66 20.06 29.48
N SER A 45 24.32 20.21 30.76
CA SER A 45 23.25 19.49 31.43
C SER A 45 21.84 19.95 31.06
N GLU A 46 21.69 21.15 30.49
CA GLU A 46 20.37 21.79 30.30
C GLU A 46 19.49 21.04 29.27
N HIS A 47 20.09 20.51 28.20
CA HIS A 47 19.34 19.87 27.10
C HIS A 47 19.24 18.34 27.20
N LYS A 48 19.85 17.70 28.21
CA LYS A 48 19.96 16.22 28.28
C LYS A 48 18.60 15.52 28.26
N ASN A 49 17.67 15.99 29.09
CA ASN A 49 16.34 15.39 29.20
C ASN A 49 15.48 15.68 27.96
N GLU A 50 15.65 16.86 27.37
CA GLU A 50 14.93 17.25 26.15
C GLU A 50 15.37 16.41 24.95
N ILE A 51 16.68 16.23 24.79
CA ILE A 51 17.25 15.38 23.72
C ILE A 51 16.71 13.96 23.81
N VAL A 52 16.65 13.39 25.00
CA VAL A 52 16.16 12.02 25.21
C VAL A 52 14.67 11.92 24.89
N ASN A 53 13.87 12.89 25.32
CA ASN A 53 12.44 12.92 25.00
C ASN A 53 12.18 13.06 23.49
N ASP A 54 12.90 13.97 22.83
CA ASP A 54 12.83 14.16 21.38
C ASP A 54 13.32 12.90 20.65
N PHE A 55 14.27 12.16 21.23
CA PHE A 55 14.70 10.86 20.72
C PHE A 55 13.61 9.79 20.84
N LEU A 56 12.86 9.77 21.95
CA LEU A 56 11.74 8.85 22.13
C LEU A 56 10.58 9.16 21.17
N GLU A 57 10.30 10.43 20.95
CA GLU A 57 9.21 10.88 20.08
C GLU A 57 9.56 10.72 18.60
N ASP A 58 10.70 11.25 18.18
CA ASP A 58 11.06 11.35 16.76
C ASP A 58 12.22 10.44 16.36
N GLY A 59 12.87 9.74 17.30
CA GLY A 59 14.01 8.86 17.00
C GLY A 59 15.28 9.63 16.67
N ARG A 60 16.24 8.94 16.05
CA ARG A 60 17.53 9.52 15.67
C ARG A 60 17.46 10.81 14.86
N GLN A 61 16.45 10.95 13.99
CA GLN A 61 16.30 12.15 13.17
C GLN A 61 16.13 13.44 14.00
N SER A 62 15.69 13.35 15.26
CA SER A 62 15.56 14.52 16.15
C SER A 62 16.89 15.21 16.42
N LEU A 63 18.02 14.50 16.29
CA LEU A 63 19.36 15.06 16.48
C LEU A 63 19.70 16.21 15.54
N VAL A 64 18.98 16.37 14.42
CA VAL A 64 19.12 17.55 13.56
C VAL A 64 18.89 18.86 14.35
N LYS A 65 18.00 18.85 15.35
CA LYS A 65 17.75 19.98 16.25
C LYS A 65 18.98 20.37 17.08
N TYR A 66 19.80 19.38 17.43
CA TYR A 66 20.94 19.49 18.36
C TYR A 66 22.30 19.46 17.65
N LYS A 67 22.30 19.65 16.33
CA LYS A 67 23.51 19.53 15.51
C LYS A 67 24.64 20.47 15.94
N GLU A 68 24.29 21.66 16.42
CA GLU A 68 25.26 22.67 16.89
C GLU A 68 25.74 22.39 18.33
N ASP A 69 25.00 21.57 19.09
CA ASP A 69 25.34 21.18 20.47
C ASP A 69 26.19 19.91 20.54
N ILE A 70 26.29 19.16 19.43
CA ILE A 70 27.04 17.90 19.33
C ILE A 70 28.33 18.14 18.55
N ILE A 71 29.45 17.61 19.06
CA ILE A 71 30.75 17.67 18.38
C ILE A 71 30.59 17.17 16.93
N PRO A 72 30.99 17.94 15.89
CA PRO A 72 30.69 17.60 14.49
C PRO A 72 31.14 16.21 14.04
N LYS A 73 32.26 15.71 14.59
CA LYS A 73 32.76 14.36 14.33
C LYS A 73 31.82 13.29 14.90
N VAL A 74 31.38 13.48 16.14
CA VAL A 74 30.41 12.60 16.84
C VAL A 74 29.08 12.62 16.10
N TYR A 75 28.57 13.81 15.76
CA TYR A 75 27.33 13.96 14.99
C TYR A 75 27.39 13.16 13.68
N LYS A 76 28.49 13.30 12.92
CA LYS A 76 28.66 12.57 11.66
C LYS A 76 28.68 11.04 11.85
N GLU A 77 29.29 10.56 12.93
CA GLU A 77 29.38 9.14 13.27
C GLU A 77 28.03 8.57 13.68
N VAL A 78 27.31 9.23 14.58
CA VAL A 78 26.00 8.73 15.04
C VAL A 78 24.92 8.82 13.95
N MET A 79 25.11 9.65 12.93
CA MET A 79 24.21 9.81 11.79
C MET A 79 24.61 9.01 10.53
N SER A 80 25.73 8.30 10.50
CA SER A 80 26.25 7.69 9.25
C SER A 80 25.53 6.42 8.79
N ASP A 81 25.38 5.45 9.69
CA ASP A 81 24.81 4.13 9.41
C ASP A 81 23.96 3.62 10.58
N ASN A 82 23.28 2.48 10.40
CA ASN A 82 22.37 1.92 11.39
C ASN A 82 23.05 0.97 12.40
N ASP A 83 24.37 0.75 12.31
CA ASP A 83 25.11 -0.18 13.18
C ASP A 83 25.98 0.54 14.22
N ASN A 84 25.78 1.85 14.40
CA ASN A 84 26.51 2.63 15.38
C ASN A 84 26.02 2.42 16.83
N THR A 85 26.83 2.87 17.78
CA THR A 85 26.58 2.72 19.22
C THR A 85 25.28 3.37 19.67
N LEU A 86 24.90 4.51 19.10
CA LEU A 86 23.68 5.21 19.48
C LEU A 86 22.42 4.40 19.13
N ILE A 87 22.36 3.84 17.91
CA ILE A 87 21.25 2.98 17.50
C ILE A 87 21.17 1.73 18.39
N LYS A 88 22.31 1.10 18.72
CA LYS A 88 22.36 -0.06 19.62
C LYS A 88 21.81 0.26 21.02
N LEU A 89 22.22 1.39 21.59
CA LEU A 89 21.73 1.83 22.90
C LEU A 89 20.24 2.12 22.88
N PHE A 90 19.75 2.71 21.79
CA PHE A 90 18.35 3.08 21.71
C PHE A 90 17.44 1.87 21.47
N LYS A 91 17.88 0.88 20.67
CA LYS A 91 17.20 -0.41 20.58
C LYS A 91 17.11 -1.08 21.95
N LYS A 92 18.21 -1.08 22.72
CA LYS A 92 18.22 -1.59 24.10
C LYS A 92 17.26 -0.84 25.02
N TYR A 93 17.16 0.49 24.89
CA TYR A 93 16.19 1.29 25.63
C TYR A 93 14.76 0.83 25.32
N ILE A 94 14.41 0.77 24.03
CA ILE A 94 13.07 0.36 23.56
C ILE A 94 12.74 -1.06 24.03
N GLU A 95 13.68 -2.00 23.94
CA GLU A 95 13.54 -3.37 24.45
C GLU A 95 13.23 -3.35 25.96
N THR A 96 14.02 -2.61 26.74
CA THR A 96 13.87 -2.55 28.20
C THR A 96 12.54 -1.92 28.61
N ASP A 97 12.12 -0.84 27.93
CA ASP A 97 10.83 -0.18 28.20
C ASP A 97 9.64 -1.08 27.83
N LEU A 98 9.72 -1.76 26.69
CA LEU A 98 8.69 -2.72 26.27
C LEU A 98 8.61 -3.91 27.23
N GLU A 99 9.75 -4.47 27.63
CA GLU A 99 9.81 -5.56 28.61
C GLU A 99 9.21 -5.12 29.95
N LYS A 100 9.54 -3.93 30.45
CA LYS A 100 8.98 -3.37 31.69
C LYS A 100 7.45 -3.28 31.66
N VAL A 101 6.88 -2.81 30.54
CA VAL A 101 5.41 -2.73 30.35
C VAL A 101 4.79 -4.13 30.25
N CYS A 102 5.46 -5.05 29.55
CA CYS A 102 4.88 -6.34 29.16
C CYS A 102 5.10 -7.45 30.20
N VAL A 103 6.19 -7.46 30.98
CA VAL A 103 6.52 -8.53 31.94
C VAL A 103 5.42 -8.73 32.98
N LYS A 104 4.78 -7.64 33.42
CA LYS A 104 3.71 -7.70 34.44
C LYS A 104 2.34 -8.02 33.87
N THR A 105 2.14 -7.73 32.59
CA THR A 105 0.79 -7.62 32.00
C THR A 105 0.54 -8.67 30.92
N TYR A 106 1.57 -8.99 30.11
CA TYR A 106 1.48 -9.81 28.91
C TYR A 106 2.67 -10.80 28.77
N PRO A 107 2.78 -11.85 29.61
CA PRO A 107 3.90 -12.81 29.53
C PRO A 107 4.02 -13.52 28.16
N TRP A 108 2.90 -13.71 27.48
CA TRP A 108 2.85 -14.28 26.12
C TRP A 108 3.53 -13.38 25.09
N LEU A 109 3.49 -12.06 25.27
CA LEU A 109 4.12 -11.11 24.36
C LEU A 109 5.64 -11.13 24.51
N ILE A 110 6.15 -11.26 25.74
CA ILE A 110 7.60 -11.46 25.98
C ILE A 110 8.09 -12.72 25.27
N SER A 111 7.33 -13.82 25.38
CA SER A 111 7.68 -15.08 24.72
C SER A 111 7.71 -14.93 23.19
N PHE A 112 6.73 -14.22 22.62
CA PHE A 112 6.68 -13.91 21.20
C PHE A 112 7.87 -13.04 20.73
N LEU A 113 8.20 -11.98 21.48
CA LEU A 113 9.32 -11.10 21.16
C LEU A 113 10.65 -11.85 21.23
N GLU A 114 10.83 -12.72 22.23
CA GLU A 114 12.03 -13.54 22.37
C GLU A 114 12.18 -14.59 21.25
N GLU A 115 11.07 -15.15 20.76
CA GLU A 115 11.07 -16.02 19.58
C GLU A 115 11.55 -15.28 18.33
N TYR A 116 11.07 -14.06 18.10
CA TYR A 116 11.54 -13.22 16.99
C TYR A 116 12.99 -12.79 17.19
N ARG A 117 13.39 -12.44 18.41
CA ARG A 117 14.75 -12.01 18.75
C ARG A 117 15.79 -13.10 18.53
N LYS A 118 15.47 -14.36 18.84
CA LYS A 118 16.44 -15.48 18.82
C LYS A 118 16.21 -16.49 17.69
N GLY A 119 15.09 -16.39 16.98
CA GLY A 119 14.67 -17.33 15.95
C GLY A 119 15.07 -16.93 14.54
N GLU A 120 14.43 -17.60 13.57
CA GLU A 120 14.67 -17.40 12.13
C GLU A 120 14.23 -16.00 11.64
N ASN A 121 13.38 -15.31 12.41
CA ASN A 121 12.84 -13.99 12.10
C ASN A 121 13.65 -12.83 12.72
N HIS A 122 14.88 -13.08 13.17
CA HIS A 122 15.73 -12.06 13.81
C HIS A 122 15.94 -10.82 12.93
N GLU A 123 16.05 -10.98 11.62
CA GLU A 123 16.23 -9.84 10.70
C GLU A 123 15.03 -8.88 10.72
N ILE A 124 13.81 -9.41 10.84
CA ILE A 124 12.59 -8.61 10.93
C ILE A 124 12.53 -7.90 12.28
N TYR A 125 12.85 -8.63 13.36
CA TYR A 125 12.97 -8.05 14.69
C TYR A 125 13.96 -6.89 14.69
N ASP A 126 15.17 -7.11 14.18
CA ASP A 126 16.22 -6.11 14.10
C ASP A 126 15.77 -4.90 13.29
N CYS A 127 15.10 -5.12 12.15
CA CYS A 127 14.57 -4.09 11.28
C CYS A 127 13.54 -3.20 12.00
N VAL A 128 12.55 -3.77 12.68
CA VAL A 128 11.51 -3.02 13.41
C VAL A 128 12.12 -2.17 14.53
N PHE A 129 13.05 -2.74 15.30
CA PHE A 129 13.71 -2.01 16.37
C PHE A 129 14.66 -0.92 15.82
N THR A 130 15.38 -1.19 14.74
CA THR A 130 16.22 -0.20 14.05
C THR A 130 15.37 0.94 13.47
N ARG A 131 14.19 0.64 12.92
CA ARG A 131 13.24 1.66 12.42
C ARG A 131 12.71 2.51 13.55
N THR A 132 12.23 1.89 14.62
CA THR A 132 11.79 2.61 15.82
C THR A 132 12.92 3.45 16.40
N ALA A 133 14.16 2.96 16.34
CA ALA A 133 15.31 3.73 16.78
C ALA A 133 15.57 4.98 15.90
N ASN A 134 15.29 4.87 14.60
CA ASN A 134 15.50 5.96 13.65
C ASN A 134 14.40 7.03 13.68
N TYR A 135 13.16 6.61 13.93
CA TYR A 135 11.96 7.43 13.73
C TYR A 135 11.08 7.58 14.98
N GLY A 136 11.47 6.97 16.10
CA GLY A 136 10.79 7.08 17.38
C GLY A 136 9.36 6.53 17.32
N ALA A 137 8.43 7.28 17.90
CA ALA A 137 7.01 7.00 17.94
C ALA A 137 6.28 7.30 16.62
N THR A 138 6.95 7.77 15.56
CA THR A 138 6.33 8.06 14.25
C THR A 138 5.46 6.89 13.74
N TYR A 139 5.92 5.65 13.96
CA TYR A 139 5.22 4.42 13.55
C TYR A 139 4.53 3.70 14.72
N MET A 140 4.46 4.34 15.88
CA MET A 140 3.76 3.85 17.06
C MET A 140 2.47 4.65 17.21
N LYS A 141 1.36 4.04 16.82
CA LYS A 141 0.03 4.64 17.04
C LYS A 141 -0.29 4.67 18.54
N ASP A 142 -1.50 5.11 18.87
CA ASP A 142 -1.99 5.26 20.25
C ASP A 142 -1.93 3.96 21.11
N CYS A 143 -1.56 2.81 20.53
CA CYS A 143 -1.18 1.59 21.25
C CYS A 143 0.17 1.04 20.72
N PRO A 144 1.29 1.28 21.43
CA PRO A 144 2.62 0.81 21.01
C PRO A 144 2.73 -0.71 20.87
N ILE A 145 2.12 -1.48 21.77
CA ILE A 145 2.15 -2.96 21.73
C ILE A 145 1.57 -3.50 20.42
N LEU A 146 0.39 -3.01 20.04
CA LEU A 146 -0.23 -3.39 18.77
C LEU A 146 0.61 -2.92 17.59
N SER A 147 1.24 -1.75 17.69
CA SER A 147 2.07 -1.21 16.61
C SER A 147 3.30 -2.08 16.36
N PHE A 148 3.95 -2.56 17.42
CA PHE A 148 5.06 -3.52 17.34
C PHE A 148 4.62 -4.84 16.73
N VAL A 149 3.54 -5.43 17.24
CA VAL A 149 3.08 -6.73 16.76
C VAL A 149 2.68 -6.68 15.28
N LEU A 150 2.00 -5.62 14.84
CA LEU A 150 1.64 -5.46 13.43
C LEU A 150 2.89 -5.33 12.54
N GLN A 151 3.90 -4.57 12.98
CA GLN A 151 5.15 -4.45 12.24
C GLN A 151 5.95 -5.76 12.17
N LEU A 152 5.95 -6.56 13.24
CA LEU A 152 6.67 -7.84 13.29
C LEU A 152 5.96 -8.93 12.48
N LEU A 153 4.63 -9.03 12.56
CA LEU A 153 3.86 -10.07 11.88
C LEU A 153 3.70 -9.81 10.37
N PHE A 154 3.80 -8.55 9.92
CA PHE A 154 3.45 -8.18 8.56
C PHE A 154 4.65 -7.71 7.76
N GLU A 155 5.56 -8.66 7.53
CA GLU A 155 6.85 -8.52 6.84
C GLU A 155 6.81 -7.90 5.43
N GLY A 156 5.66 -7.89 4.76
CA GLY A 156 5.49 -7.22 3.46
C GLY A 156 5.25 -5.70 3.57
N ILE A 157 5.27 -5.15 4.79
CA ILE A 157 5.21 -3.72 5.08
C ILE A 157 6.63 -3.26 5.41
N ASP A 158 7.41 -2.98 4.36
CA ASP A 158 8.79 -2.52 4.48
C ASP A 158 8.88 -1.00 4.81
N ASP A 159 10.12 -0.52 4.98
CA ASP A 159 10.39 0.89 5.27
C ASP A 159 9.85 1.85 4.21
N GLU A 160 9.76 1.42 2.95
CA GLU A 160 9.23 2.20 1.83
C GLU A 160 7.70 2.25 1.93
N CYS A 161 7.05 1.13 2.24
CA CYS A 161 5.62 1.03 2.53
C CYS A 161 5.22 1.95 3.69
N LEU A 162 6.01 2.01 4.76
CA LEU A 162 5.75 2.88 5.92
C LEU A 162 6.00 4.37 5.66
N LYS A 163 6.86 4.71 4.69
CA LYS A 163 7.18 6.10 4.35
C LYS A 163 6.29 6.66 3.24
N GLU A 164 5.88 5.82 2.30
CA GLU A 164 5.21 6.23 1.08
C GLU A 164 3.73 5.86 1.04
N THR A 165 3.25 4.94 1.89
CA THR A 165 1.87 4.46 1.82
C THR A 165 1.16 4.56 3.17
N ASN A 166 -0.12 4.95 3.15
CA ASN A 166 -0.99 4.82 4.32
C ASN A 166 -1.36 3.35 4.61
N VAL A 167 -0.69 2.35 4.01
CA VAL A 167 -1.09 0.94 4.13
C VAL A 167 -1.00 0.46 5.57
N PHE A 168 0.02 0.85 6.33
CA PHE A 168 0.10 0.50 7.75
C PHE A 168 -0.99 1.19 8.57
N ASP A 169 -1.30 2.45 8.26
CA ASP A 169 -2.37 3.21 8.91
C ASP A 169 -3.76 2.64 8.60
N ASP A 170 -3.99 2.26 7.35
CA ASP A 170 -5.21 1.62 6.90
C ASP A 170 -5.32 0.23 7.51
N LEU A 171 -4.23 -0.55 7.56
CA LEU A 171 -4.20 -1.86 8.19
C LEU A 171 -4.50 -1.73 9.68
N TRP A 172 -3.82 -0.82 10.37
CA TRP A 172 -4.09 -0.45 11.75
C TRP A 172 -5.58 -0.14 11.95
N PHE A 173 -6.12 0.74 11.12
CA PHE A 173 -7.51 1.14 11.19
C PHE A 173 -8.45 -0.05 10.97
N ALA A 174 -8.18 -0.87 9.97
CA ALA A 174 -8.99 -2.04 9.67
C ALA A 174 -8.98 -3.04 10.84
N VAL A 175 -7.82 -3.38 11.40
CA VAL A 175 -7.77 -4.35 12.51
C VAL A 175 -8.39 -3.82 13.80
N THR A 176 -8.25 -2.52 14.07
CA THR A 176 -8.81 -1.86 15.26
C THR A 176 -10.28 -1.46 15.14
N ASN A 177 -10.88 -1.53 13.94
CA ASN A 177 -12.30 -1.23 13.74
C ASN A 177 -13.13 -2.42 13.27
N ASP A 178 -12.59 -3.22 12.36
CA ASP A 178 -13.23 -4.37 11.73
C ASP A 178 -12.69 -5.71 12.30
N GLY A 179 -11.81 -5.66 13.30
CA GLY A 179 -11.30 -6.83 14.03
C GLY A 179 -10.32 -7.69 13.23
N LEU A 180 -9.98 -8.85 13.80
CA LEU A 180 -8.97 -9.76 13.27
C LEU A 180 -9.20 -10.16 11.80
N LYS A 181 -10.44 -10.45 11.40
CA LYS A 181 -10.74 -10.94 10.04
C LYS A 181 -10.43 -9.91 8.96
N SER A 182 -10.38 -8.63 9.31
CA SER A 182 -10.12 -7.54 8.38
C SER A 182 -8.73 -7.64 7.72
N ILE A 183 -7.77 -8.35 8.34
CA ILE A 183 -6.43 -8.55 7.76
C ILE A 183 -6.48 -9.22 6.39
N THR A 184 -7.55 -9.96 6.08
CA THR A 184 -7.76 -10.58 4.76
C THR A 184 -7.81 -9.56 3.62
N LYS A 185 -8.27 -8.32 3.90
CA LYS A 185 -8.25 -7.19 2.95
C LYS A 185 -6.82 -6.79 2.55
N TYR A 186 -5.85 -7.09 3.41
CA TYR A 186 -4.43 -6.81 3.23
C TYR A 186 -3.64 -8.08 2.95
N SER A 187 -4.30 -9.15 2.47
CA SER A 187 -3.64 -10.35 1.93
C SER A 187 -2.65 -10.06 0.81
N ALA A 188 -2.73 -8.84 0.27
CA ALA A 188 -1.77 -8.29 -0.63
C ALA A 188 -0.36 -8.05 -0.01
N TYR A 189 -0.32 -7.60 1.24
CA TYR A 189 0.88 -7.11 1.91
C TYR A 189 1.36 -8.05 3.01
N ILE A 190 0.64 -9.13 3.27
CA ILE A 190 0.88 -10.05 4.37
C ILE A 190 1.17 -11.43 3.81
N VAL A 191 2.27 -12.03 4.26
CA VAL A 191 2.65 -13.39 3.89
C VAL A 191 1.51 -14.36 4.26
N LYS A 192 1.09 -15.17 3.30
CA LYS A 192 -0.09 -16.05 3.43
C LYS A 192 -0.01 -17.01 4.62
N SER A 193 1.16 -17.56 4.93
CA SER A 193 1.37 -18.41 6.10
C SER A 193 1.10 -17.65 7.40
N VAL A 194 1.69 -16.46 7.53
CA VAL A 194 1.50 -15.59 8.68
C VAL A 194 0.03 -15.18 8.82
N MET A 195 -0.63 -14.79 7.72
CA MET A 195 -2.06 -14.49 7.74
C MET A 195 -2.90 -15.66 8.25
N ASN A 196 -2.68 -16.85 7.71
CA ASN A 196 -3.43 -18.04 8.10
C ASN A 196 -3.22 -18.39 9.58
N GLU A 197 -2.02 -18.14 10.10
CA GLU A 197 -1.74 -18.28 11.51
C GLU A 197 -2.48 -17.23 12.34
N GLN A 198 -2.44 -15.97 11.90
CA GLN A 198 -3.09 -14.88 12.61
C GLN A 198 -4.61 -14.99 12.63
N LEU A 199 -5.24 -15.59 11.61
CA LEU A 199 -6.70 -15.81 11.59
C LEU A 199 -7.21 -16.85 12.61
N LYS A 200 -6.34 -17.51 13.37
CA LYS A 200 -6.74 -18.44 14.44
C LYS A 200 -7.18 -17.67 15.70
N ARG A 201 -8.19 -18.19 16.41
CA ARG A 201 -8.76 -17.63 17.66
C ARG A 201 -7.81 -17.55 18.87
N GLN A 202 -6.53 -17.88 18.70
CA GLN A 202 -5.51 -17.80 19.76
C GLN A 202 -4.20 -17.19 19.24
N SER A 203 -4.22 -16.61 18.04
CA SER A 203 -3.05 -15.98 17.47
C SER A 203 -2.57 -14.80 18.31
N ILE A 204 -1.32 -14.39 18.09
CA ILE A 204 -0.74 -13.22 18.73
C ILE A 204 -1.54 -11.96 18.42
N LEU A 205 -1.96 -11.77 17.16
CA LEU A 205 -2.79 -10.63 16.80
C LEU A 205 -4.16 -10.66 17.49
N PHE A 206 -4.78 -11.84 17.61
CA PHE A 206 -6.03 -11.96 18.37
C PHE A 206 -5.85 -11.56 19.83
N GLN A 207 -4.79 -12.04 20.49
CA GLN A 207 -4.48 -11.72 21.88
C GLN A 207 -4.24 -10.22 22.07
N VAL A 208 -3.45 -9.58 21.20
CA VAL A 208 -3.22 -8.14 21.25
C VAL A 208 -4.50 -7.35 21.04
N LEU A 209 -5.36 -7.74 20.09
CA LEU A 209 -6.62 -7.06 19.85
C LEU A 209 -7.56 -7.17 21.06
N ARG A 210 -7.60 -8.30 21.75
CA ARG A 210 -8.34 -8.41 23.02
C ARG A 210 -7.85 -7.37 24.03
N GLU A 211 -6.54 -7.21 24.18
CA GLU A 211 -5.99 -6.24 25.12
C GLU A 211 -6.26 -4.80 24.69
N TYR A 212 -6.21 -4.51 23.39
CA TYR A 212 -6.61 -3.22 22.84
C TYR A 212 -8.08 -2.89 23.15
N TYR A 213 -8.99 -3.86 23.03
CA TYR A 213 -10.43 -3.64 23.24
C TYR A 213 -10.89 -3.77 24.71
N ARG A 214 -10.08 -4.40 25.58
CA ARG A 214 -10.50 -4.88 26.90
C ARG A 214 -11.17 -3.81 27.76
N GLU A 215 -10.49 -2.68 27.95
CA GLU A 215 -10.97 -1.62 28.83
C GLU A 215 -12.32 -1.06 28.35
N ASP A 216 -12.40 -0.69 27.08
CA ASP A 216 -13.57 -0.10 26.45
C ASP A 216 -14.77 -1.07 26.42
N VAL A 217 -14.54 -2.35 26.12
CA VAL A 217 -15.59 -3.38 26.12
C VAL A 217 -16.12 -3.60 27.54
N PHE A 218 -15.22 -3.74 28.52
CA PHE A 218 -15.60 -4.01 29.90
C PHE A 218 -16.35 -2.82 30.51
N LEU A 219 -15.88 -1.61 30.22
CA LEU A 219 -16.56 -0.37 30.61
C LEU A 219 -17.96 -0.28 29.98
N SER A 220 -18.08 -0.57 28.68
CA SER A 220 -19.36 -0.54 27.95
C SER A 220 -20.39 -1.51 28.54
N LEU A 221 -19.96 -2.72 28.90
CA LEU A 221 -20.81 -3.72 29.55
C LEU A 221 -21.23 -3.28 30.96
N LYS A 222 -20.27 -2.78 31.76
CA LYS A 222 -20.50 -2.34 33.14
C LYS A 222 -21.49 -1.17 33.19
N GLU A 223 -21.28 -0.16 32.36
CA GLU A 223 -22.19 0.99 32.28
C GLU A 223 -23.57 0.63 31.68
N SER A 224 -23.69 -0.53 31.04
CA SER A 224 -24.99 -1.08 30.60
C SER A 224 -25.69 -1.88 31.70
N ASN A 225 -25.18 -1.83 32.93
CA ASN A 225 -25.63 -2.58 34.10
C ASN A 225 -25.63 -4.10 33.89
N ILE A 226 -24.70 -4.60 33.05
CA ILE A 226 -24.51 -6.03 32.84
C ILE A 226 -23.56 -6.52 33.92
N THR A 227 -23.97 -7.56 34.65
CA THR A 227 -23.08 -8.25 35.60
C THR A 227 -22.27 -9.29 34.84
N ASP A 228 -20.97 -9.33 35.09
CA ASP A 228 -20.14 -10.41 34.56
C ASP A 228 -20.47 -11.74 35.26
N LYS A 229 -21.23 -12.59 34.58
CA LYS A 229 -21.59 -13.94 35.04
C LYS A 229 -21.17 -14.92 33.98
N LYS A 230 -20.60 -16.05 34.37
CA LYS A 230 -20.19 -17.10 33.41
C LYS A 230 -19.28 -16.56 32.28
N ASN A 231 -18.34 -15.68 32.62
CA ASN A 231 -17.34 -15.16 31.69
C ASN A 231 -17.90 -14.35 30.52
N LEU A 232 -19.02 -13.64 30.74
CA LEU A 232 -19.70 -12.87 29.69
C LEU A 232 -18.81 -11.78 29.12
N TYR A 233 -18.00 -11.14 29.95
CA TYR A 233 -17.15 -10.05 29.53
C TYR A 233 -16.06 -10.51 28.57
N GLU A 234 -15.43 -11.64 28.86
CA GLU A 234 -14.43 -12.23 27.97
C GLU A 234 -15.04 -12.78 26.68
N LEU A 235 -16.26 -13.35 26.72
CA LEU A 235 -16.97 -13.79 25.51
C LEU A 235 -17.27 -12.61 24.57
N ALA A 236 -17.75 -11.50 25.13
CA ALA A 236 -17.96 -10.28 24.37
C ALA A 236 -16.64 -9.74 23.80
N LEU A 237 -15.56 -9.79 24.59
CA LEU A 237 -14.23 -9.37 24.16
C LEU A 237 -13.72 -10.22 22.99
N ASP A 238 -13.94 -11.53 23.03
CA ASP A 238 -13.56 -12.44 21.94
C ASP A 238 -14.30 -12.09 20.64
N ASP A 239 -15.61 -11.82 20.71
CA ASP A 239 -16.41 -11.43 19.54
C ASP A 239 -15.90 -10.11 18.94
N VAL A 240 -15.61 -9.10 19.77
CA VAL A 240 -15.07 -7.80 19.33
C VAL A 240 -13.65 -7.93 18.79
N ALA A 241 -12.79 -8.74 19.42
CA ALA A 241 -11.44 -8.98 18.89
C ALA A 241 -11.49 -9.66 17.50
N GLU A 242 -12.43 -10.58 17.30
CA GLU A 242 -12.56 -11.31 16.03
C GLU A 242 -13.23 -10.47 14.91
N GLN A 243 -14.24 -9.66 15.25
CA GLN A 243 -15.13 -8.98 14.29
C GLN A 243 -15.10 -7.44 14.35
N GLY A 244 -14.41 -6.84 15.31
CA GLY A 244 -14.31 -5.39 15.51
C GLY A 244 -15.50 -4.78 16.27
N TRP A 245 -15.60 -3.46 16.26
CA TRP A 245 -16.61 -2.71 17.04
C TRP A 245 -18.05 -2.85 16.52
N LEU A 246 -18.23 -3.20 15.24
CA LEU A 246 -19.55 -3.34 14.59
C LEU A 246 -20.12 -4.77 14.67
N SER A 247 -19.65 -5.58 15.61
CA SER A 247 -19.99 -6.99 15.70
C SER A 247 -21.36 -7.27 16.31
N ASP A 248 -22.03 -8.28 15.77
CA ASP A 248 -23.10 -9.01 16.44
C ASP A 248 -22.45 -9.84 17.56
N LEU A 249 -22.68 -9.49 18.83
CA LEU A 249 -22.09 -10.16 19.99
C LEU A 249 -22.80 -11.49 20.28
N LYS A 250 -22.80 -12.38 19.27
CA LYS A 250 -23.55 -13.64 19.28
C LYS A 250 -23.24 -14.50 20.49
N SER A 251 -22.01 -14.45 20.99
CA SER A 251 -21.59 -15.24 22.15
C SER A 251 -22.35 -14.90 23.44
N ILE A 252 -22.90 -13.69 23.54
CA ILE A 252 -23.61 -13.23 24.75
C ILE A 252 -25.11 -13.02 24.53
N GLU A 253 -25.61 -13.12 23.29
CA GLU A 253 -27.00 -12.80 22.92
C GLU A 253 -28.03 -13.52 23.79
N GLU A 254 -27.86 -14.83 23.99
CA GLU A 254 -28.77 -15.66 24.80
C GLU A 254 -28.57 -15.49 26.32
N SER A 255 -27.46 -14.89 26.72
CA SER A 255 -27.05 -14.79 28.14
C SER A 255 -27.49 -13.48 28.81
N ILE A 256 -27.95 -12.49 28.05
CA ILE A 256 -28.46 -11.22 28.56
C ILE A 256 -29.85 -10.91 27.98
N THR A 257 -30.55 -9.95 28.58
CA THR A 257 -31.89 -9.59 28.07
C THR A 257 -31.78 -8.90 26.71
N PRO A 258 -32.78 -9.05 25.80
CA PRO A 258 -32.76 -8.36 24.50
C PRO A 258 -32.62 -6.83 24.61
N LYS A 259 -33.15 -6.24 25.68
CA LYS A 259 -33.01 -4.80 25.97
C LYS A 259 -31.56 -4.44 26.29
N SER A 260 -30.89 -5.21 27.16
CA SER A 260 -29.48 -5.02 27.50
C SER A 260 -28.58 -5.27 26.28
N TYR A 261 -28.86 -6.32 25.49
CA TYR A 261 -28.15 -6.64 24.26
C TYR A 261 -28.15 -5.47 23.28
N LYS A 262 -29.34 -4.91 23.01
CA LYS A 262 -29.48 -3.74 22.14
C LYS A 262 -28.71 -2.53 22.66
N ALA A 263 -28.74 -2.27 23.96
CA ALA A 263 -28.06 -1.13 24.58
C ALA A 263 -26.53 -1.23 24.44
N VAL A 264 -25.95 -2.43 24.62
CA VAL A 264 -24.51 -2.66 24.43
C VAL A 264 -24.09 -2.41 22.99
N LEU A 265 -24.82 -2.98 22.03
CA LEU A 265 -24.52 -2.79 20.61
C LEU A 265 -24.58 -1.32 20.20
N GLU A 266 -25.53 -0.55 20.74
CA GLU A 266 -25.63 0.87 20.48
C GLU A 266 -24.43 1.65 21.04
N LYS A 267 -23.96 1.30 22.23
CA LYS A 267 -22.74 1.90 22.81
C LYS A 267 -21.50 1.61 21.97
N LEU A 268 -21.25 0.34 21.62
CA LEU A 268 -20.09 -0.04 20.81
C LEU A 268 -20.11 0.65 19.43
N ARG A 269 -21.28 0.77 18.80
CA ARG A 269 -21.45 1.57 17.56
C ARG A 269 -21.10 3.05 17.75
N SER A 270 -21.46 3.63 18.91
CA SER A 270 -21.12 5.02 19.21
C SER A 270 -19.61 5.23 19.37
N PHE A 271 -18.88 4.25 19.93
CA PHE A 271 -17.42 4.27 20.01
C PHE A 271 -16.79 4.26 18.61
N HIS A 272 -17.22 3.35 17.75
CA HIS A 272 -16.77 3.28 16.35
C HIS A 272 -17.01 4.61 15.59
N GLN A 273 -18.17 5.25 15.79
CA GLN A 273 -18.47 6.55 15.18
C GLN A 273 -17.58 7.68 15.73
N LYS A 274 -17.27 7.67 17.03
CA LYS A 274 -16.36 8.65 17.63
C LYS A 274 -14.93 8.49 17.12
N GLN A 275 -14.43 7.26 16.93
CA GLN A 275 -13.09 7.01 16.39
C GLN A 275 -12.96 7.55 14.94
N LYS A 276 -13.93 7.26 14.06
CA LYS A 276 -13.98 7.85 12.71
C LYS A 276 -13.95 9.38 12.69
N SER A 277 -14.57 10.02 13.68
CA SER A 277 -14.60 11.48 13.76
C SER A 277 -13.30 12.12 14.28
N LYS A 278 -12.46 11.37 15.00
CA LYS A 278 -11.14 11.84 15.47
C LYS A 278 -10.12 11.86 14.34
N GLU A 279 -10.18 10.91 13.42
CA GLU A 279 -9.29 10.85 12.25
C GLU A 279 -9.57 11.96 11.24
N SER A 280 -10.84 12.26 10.94
CA SER A 280 -11.19 13.43 10.11
C SER A 280 -10.73 14.76 10.70
N LYS A 281 -10.45 14.83 12.02
CA LYS A 281 -9.98 16.06 12.67
C LYS A 281 -8.45 16.15 12.75
N LYS A 282 -7.69 15.05 12.70
CA LYS A 282 -6.22 15.06 12.64
C LYS A 282 -5.70 15.56 11.27
N SER A 283 -6.50 15.41 10.20
CA SER A 283 -6.17 15.96 8.86
C SER A 283 -6.44 17.45 8.70
N ASP A 284 -7.26 18.06 9.57
CA ASP A 284 -7.80 19.41 9.36
C ASP A 284 -7.03 20.53 10.08
N THR A 285 -5.94 20.22 10.80
CA THR A 285 -5.17 21.24 11.57
C THR A 285 -4.04 21.94 10.82
N LYS A 286 -3.92 21.76 9.49
CA LYS A 286 -3.05 22.61 8.65
C LYS A 286 -3.77 22.98 7.35
N GLU A 287 -4.73 23.90 7.45
CA GLU A 287 -4.86 25.08 6.56
C GLU A 287 -6.19 25.80 6.82
N VAL A 288 -6.09 26.99 7.43
CA VAL A 288 -7.15 28.00 7.42
C VAL A 288 -6.89 28.89 6.21
N HIS A 289 -7.71 28.80 5.16
CA HIS A 289 -8.41 29.97 4.66
C HIS A 289 -9.57 29.64 3.71
N GLN A 290 -10.62 30.43 3.91
CA GLN A 290 -11.95 30.35 3.32
C GLN A 290 -11.96 30.60 1.81
N THR A 291 -12.84 29.92 1.09
CA THR A 291 -14.00 30.58 0.43
C THR A 291 -15.03 29.54 -0.03
N LYS A 292 -16.29 29.94 0.07
CA LYS A 292 -17.52 29.17 -0.09
C LYS A 292 -17.98 29.07 -1.57
N PRO A 293 -19.01 28.24 -1.86
CA PRO A 293 -19.26 27.61 -3.15
C PRO A 293 -20.32 28.33 -3.99
N ASP A 294 -20.36 28.00 -5.28
CA ASP A 294 -21.58 28.11 -6.09
C ASP A 294 -21.90 26.77 -6.80
N SER A 295 -23.02 26.19 -6.37
CA SER A 295 -24.06 25.46 -7.11
C SER A 295 -24.24 25.96 -8.56
N GLN A 296 -24.70 25.22 -9.58
CA GLN A 296 -25.77 24.23 -9.67
C GLN A 296 -25.71 23.64 -11.11
N SER A 297 -25.86 22.32 -11.26
CA SER A 297 -26.99 21.62 -11.91
C SER A 297 -27.15 21.75 -13.43
N GLY A 298 -27.46 20.63 -14.09
CA GLY A 298 -27.89 20.63 -15.49
C GLY A 298 -27.75 19.30 -16.22
N SER A 299 -28.50 18.27 -15.82
CA SER A 299 -28.66 17.04 -16.60
C SER A 299 -29.36 17.31 -17.94
N THR A 300 -29.05 16.58 -19.01
CA THR A 300 -30.06 15.74 -19.68
C THR A 300 -29.45 14.73 -20.64
N SER A 301 -29.95 13.50 -20.51
CA SER A 301 -29.78 12.35 -21.38
C SER A 301 -30.39 12.55 -22.76
N THR A 302 -29.91 11.81 -23.76
CA THR A 302 -30.81 11.15 -24.73
C THR A 302 -30.12 9.96 -25.38
N LYS A 303 -30.79 8.81 -25.30
CA LYS A 303 -30.51 7.57 -26.02
C LYS A 303 -31.00 7.72 -27.47
N ASN A 304 -30.38 7.01 -28.40
CA ASN A 304 -31.08 6.34 -29.51
C ASN A 304 -30.22 5.20 -30.09
N GLU A 305 -30.76 3.98 -30.01
CA GLU A 305 -30.49 2.85 -30.94
C GLU A 305 -30.97 3.25 -32.35
N MET A 306 -30.46 2.74 -33.47
CA MET A 306 -30.61 1.37 -34.01
C MET A 306 -29.93 1.43 -35.41
N THR A 307 -29.09 0.52 -35.90
CA THR A 307 -29.45 -0.72 -36.62
C THR A 307 -28.20 -1.31 -37.28
N SER A 308 -28.23 -2.63 -37.44
CA SER A 308 -27.23 -3.54 -38.01
C SER A 308 -27.15 -3.53 -39.55
N LYS A 309 -25.93 -3.69 -40.10
CA LYS A 309 -25.65 -4.41 -41.36
C LYS A 309 -24.13 -4.72 -41.52
N GLU A 310 -23.87 -6.03 -41.65
CA GLU A 310 -22.79 -6.71 -42.40
C GLU A 310 -21.32 -6.23 -42.29
N LYS A 311 -20.53 -6.95 -41.48
CA LYS A 311 -19.05 -6.82 -41.44
C LYS A 311 -18.41 -7.54 -42.63
N GLN A 312 -17.93 -6.79 -43.62
CA GLN A 312 -16.81 -7.24 -44.44
C GLN A 312 -15.50 -7.05 -43.66
N ASN A 313 -14.58 -8.01 -43.77
CA ASN A 313 -13.27 -7.93 -43.14
C ASN A 313 -12.45 -6.83 -43.83
N ASP A 314 -12.38 -5.65 -43.19
CA ASP A 314 -11.59 -4.53 -43.71
C ASP A 314 -10.10 -4.89 -43.70
N PHE A 315 -9.44 -4.67 -44.84
CA PHE A 315 -8.01 -4.89 -45.03
C PHE A 315 -7.21 -3.88 -44.19
N VAL A 316 -6.16 -4.32 -43.48
CA VAL A 316 -5.43 -3.50 -42.50
C VAL A 316 -4.00 -3.21 -42.98
N TRP A 317 -3.64 -1.92 -43.07
CA TRP A 317 -2.32 -1.41 -43.45
C TRP A 317 -1.51 -0.99 -42.23
N SER A 318 -0.81 -1.93 -41.62
CA SER A 318 -0.48 -1.74 -40.20
C SER A 318 0.81 -1.02 -39.85
N SER A 319 1.66 -0.76 -40.84
CA SER A 319 2.76 0.18 -40.72
C SER A 319 2.36 1.61 -41.09
N ILE A 320 1.10 1.84 -41.46
CA ILE A 320 0.65 3.09 -42.06
C ILE A 320 -0.27 3.82 -41.08
N THR A 321 0.06 5.08 -40.83
CA THR A 321 -0.76 6.00 -40.04
C THR A 321 -1.50 6.90 -41.01
N CYS A 322 -2.80 7.10 -40.82
CA CYS A 322 -3.52 8.13 -41.55
C CYS A 322 -3.09 9.52 -41.05
N ASP A 323 -2.50 10.38 -41.89
CA ASP A 323 -2.05 11.71 -41.49
C ASP A 323 -3.19 12.67 -41.12
N GLY A 324 -4.42 12.37 -41.56
CA GLY A 324 -5.60 13.18 -41.26
C GLY A 324 -6.20 12.90 -39.88
N CYS A 325 -6.43 11.63 -39.52
CA CYS A 325 -7.06 11.24 -38.25
C CYS A 325 -6.12 10.53 -37.27
N ARG A 326 -4.86 10.31 -37.67
CA ARG A 326 -3.82 9.60 -36.92
C ARG A 326 -4.15 8.14 -36.59
N MET A 327 -5.16 7.57 -37.25
CA MET A 327 -5.49 6.14 -37.14
C MET A 327 -4.30 5.29 -37.57
N LYS A 328 -3.86 4.41 -36.67
CA LYS A 328 -2.84 3.39 -36.91
C LYS A 328 -3.24 2.12 -36.14
N PRO A 329 -3.31 0.95 -36.80
CA PRO A 329 -3.06 0.72 -38.22
C PRO A 329 -4.15 1.36 -39.10
N LEU A 330 -3.84 1.77 -40.34
CA LEU A 330 -4.84 2.30 -41.27
C LEU A 330 -5.76 1.15 -41.72
N ILE A 331 -7.05 1.23 -41.39
CA ILE A 331 -8.05 0.20 -41.70
C ILE A 331 -8.84 0.60 -42.94
N GLY A 332 -8.95 -0.32 -43.90
CA GLY A 332 -9.71 -0.15 -45.14
C GLY A 332 -8.84 0.28 -46.33
N GLU A 333 -9.41 1.13 -47.19
CA GLU A 333 -8.69 1.69 -48.34
C GLU A 333 -7.65 2.72 -47.89
N ARG A 334 -6.45 2.60 -48.47
CA ARG A 334 -5.33 3.51 -48.24
C ARG A 334 -5.14 4.39 -49.45
N TYR A 335 -5.11 5.69 -49.23
CA TYR A 335 -4.80 6.70 -50.23
C TYR A 335 -3.45 7.33 -49.91
N ARG A 336 -2.56 7.46 -50.88
CA ARG A 336 -1.24 8.07 -50.71
C ARG A 336 -1.09 9.27 -51.64
N CYS A 337 -0.54 10.35 -51.11
CA CYS A 337 -0.06 11.47 -51.92
C CYS A 337 1.34 11.14 -52.42
N GLU A 338 1.57 11.21 -53.74
CA GLU A 338 2.92 11.01 -54.29
C GLU A 338 3.78 12.28 -54.23
N THR A 339 3.16 13.45 -54.07
CA THR A 339 3.85 14.75 -53.98
C THR A 339 4.33 15.03 -52.56
N CYS A 340 3.51 14.76 -51.55
CA CYS A 340 3.88 14.90 -50.15
C CYS A 340 4.61 13.65 -49.67
N GLY A 341 5.84 13.82 -49.17
CA GLY A 341 6.62 12.71 -48.62
C GLY A 341 5.91 12.03 -47.45
N ASN A 342 5.65 10.73 -47.57
CA ASN A 342 5.04 9.89 -46.54
C ASN A 342 3.66 10.36 -46.05
N TYR A 343 2.80 10.81 -46.97
CA TYR A 343 1.45 11.28 -46.63
C TYR A 343 0.39 10.27 -47.09
N ASP A 344 -0.23 9.59 -46.13
CA ASP A 344 -1.22 8.54 -46.30
C ASP A 344 -2.54 8.89 -45.59
N LEU A 345 -3.69 8.70 -46.25
CA LEU A 345 -5.01 8.96 -45.69
C LEU A 345 -5.90 7.71 -45.78
N CYS A 346 -6.76 7.52 -44.77
CA CYS A 346 -7.87 6.57 -44.86
C CYS A 346 -9.00 7.15 -45.72
N ALA A 347 -9.94 6.30 -46.16
CA ALA A 347 -11.08 6.71 -46.99
C ALA A 347 -11.81 7.96 -46.45
N LYS A 348 -12.13 7.98 -45.15
CA LYS A 348 -12.82 9.13 -44.51
C LYS A 348 -12.01 10.43 -44.52
N CYS A 349 -10.69 10.33 -44.46
CA CYS A 349 -9.82 11.51 -44.48
C CYS A 349 -9.55 11.98 -45.89
N GLN A 350 -9.51 11.07 -46.87
CA GLN A 350 -9.37 11.41 -48.28
C GLN A 350 -10.59 12.21 -48.79
N GLU A 351 -11.81 11.89 -48.35
CA GLU A 351 -13.03 12.64 -48.71
C GLU A 351 -13.00 14.13 -48.33
N LYS A 352 -12.20 14.50 -47.31
CA LYS A 352 -12.04 15.90 -46.87
C LYS A 352 -11.17 16.74 -47.80
N GLY A 353 -10.53 16.10 -48.79
CA GLY A 353 -9.63 16.73 -49.74
C GLY A 353 -8.21 16.95 -49.19
N HIS A 354 -7.24 16.89 -50.08
CA HIS A 354 -5.85 17.27 -49.87
C HIS A 354 -5.41 18.09 -51.10
N GLU A 355 -4.46 19.02 -50.93
CA GLU A 355 -4.05 19.97 -51.97
C GLU A 355 -3.49 19.29 -53.24
N HIS A 356 -2.91 18.09 -53.08
CA HIS A 356 -2.39 17.26 -54.16
C HIS A 356 -3.27 16.03 -54.41
N GLU A 357 -3.21 15.50 -55.64
CA GLU A 357 -3.94 14.30 -56.03
C GLU A 357 -3.52 13.07 -55.19
N LEU A 358 -4.52 12.35 -54.65
CA LEU A 358 -4.34 11.17 -53.82
C LEU A 358 -4.60 9.89 -54.63
N LYS A 359 -3.69 8.93 -54.58
CA LYS A 359 -3.82 7.64 -55.29
C LYS A 359 -4.17 6.50 -54.34
N LEU A 360 -5.11 5.64 -54.76
CA LEU A 360 -5.47 4.42 -54.04
C LEU A 360 -4.33 3.39 -54.14
N VAL A 361 -3.91 2.84 -53.00
CA VAL A 361 -2.86 1.81 -52.92
C VAL A 361 -3.49 0.41 -53.06
N PRO A 362 -3.12 -0.41 -54.07
CA PRO A 362 -3.70 -1.74 -54.29
C PRO A 362 -3.34 -2.74 -53.20
N LYS A 363 -4.28 -3.63 -52.84
CA LYS A 363 -4.07 -4.73 -51.88
C LYS A 363 -3.24 -5.85 -52.55
N SER A 364 -1.94 -6.00 -52.25
CA SER A 364 -1.12 -7.09 -52.79
C SER A 364 -1.25 -8.37 -51.94
N LYS A 365 -1.48 -9.52 -52.60
CA LYS A 365 -1.45 -10.85 -51.99
C LYS A 365 -0.02 -11.38 -51.96
N GLY A 366 0.53 -11.62 -50.77
CA GLY A 366 1.79 -12.33 -50.56
C GLY A 366 2.71 -11.59 -49.60
N ASP A 367 2.77 -12.10 -48.36
CA ASP A 367 4.00 -12.28 -47.58
C ASP A 367 3.63 -13.01 -46.27
N ASN A 368 3.74 -14.34 -46.31
CA ASN A 368 3.73 -15.21 -45.13
C ASN A 368 5.11 -15.14 -44.46
N GLU A 369 5.27 -14.31 -43.42
CA GLU A 369 6.41 -14.38 -42.49
C GLU A 369 5.94 -14.83 -41.10
N THR A 370 5.97 -16.14 -40.86
CA THR A 370 5.49 -16.82 -39.65
C THR A 370 6.42 -16.72 -38.42
N LYS A 371 7.24 -15.67 -38.30
CA LYS A 371 8.00 -15.36 -37.06
C LYS A 371 8.03 -13.87 -36.69
N SER A 372 7.26 -13.02 -37.39
CA SER A 372 7.20 -11.56 -37.20
C SER A 372 5.92 -11.08 -36.48
N SER A 373 4.97 -11.99 -36.19
CA SER A 373 3.59 -11.62 -35.79
C SER A 373 3.38 -11.28 -34.31
N LEU A 374 4.33 -11.54 -33.40
CA LEU A 374 4.13 -11.22 -31.98
C LEU A 374 4.25 -9.71 -31.70
N PHE A 375 5.08 -8.97 -32.43
CA PHE A 375 5.44 -7.58 -32.07
C PHE A 375 4.83 -6.51 -32.99
N TYR A 376 3.75 -6.87 -33.68
CA TYR A 376 3.14 -6.02 -34.69
C TYR A 376 2.52 -4.76 -34.07
N GLY A 377 3.04 -3.58 -34.41
CA GLY A 377 2.55 -2.29 -33.92
C GLY A 377 3.37 -1.64 -32.80
N MET A 378 4.26 -2.37 -32.12
CA MET A 378 5.16 -1.80 -31.10
C MET A 378 6.33 -1.03 -31.73
N ASP A 379 6.76 0.07 -31.11
CA ASP A 379 7.99 0.77 -31.46
C ASP A 379 9.26 0.01 -31.01
N ALA A 380 10.44 0.47 -31.43
CA ALA A 380 11.70 -0.22 -31.13
C ALA A 380 12.03 -0.27 -29.61
N LYS A 381 11.69 0.78 -28.85
CA LYS A 381 11.90 0.84 -27.39
C LYS A 381 10.88 -0.01 -26.65
N GLU A 382 9.61 0.02 -27.08
CA GLU A 382 8.54 -0.82 -26.56
C GLU A 382 8.89 -2.31 -26.71
N LYS A 383 9.40 -2.71 -27.89
CA LYS A 383 9.91 -4.08 -28.13
C LYS A 383 11.09 -4.43 -27.24
N ASP A 384 12.04 -3.51 -27.04
CA ASP A 384 13.21 -3.74 -26.20
C ASP A 384 12.80 -3.92 -24.72
N ILE A 385 11.95 -3.03 -24.19
CA ILE A 385 11.36 -3.15 -22.85
C ILE A 385 10.62 -4.48 -22.70
N PHE A 386 9.73 -4.80 -23.64
CA PHE A 386 8.97 -6.06 -23.62
C PHE A 386 9.91 -7.28 -23.56
N THR A 387 10.95 -7.26 -24.40
CA THR A 387 11.93 -8.35 -24.50
C THR A 387 12.71 -8.50 -23.20
N ARG A 388 13.16 -7.40 -22.61
CA ARG A 388 13.93 -7.38 -21.35
C ARG A 388 13.12 -7.84 -20.15
N ILE A 389 11.85 -7.43 -20.05
CA ILE A 389 10.96 -7.91 -18.99
C ILE A 389 10.76 -9.42 -19.12
N ASN A 390 10.52 -9.93 -20.33
CA ASN A 390 10.40 -11.37 -20.54
C ASN A 390 11.72 -12.14 -20.34
N GLN A 391 12.88 -11.53 -20.61
CA GLN A 391 14.19 -12.10 -20.24
C GLN A 391 14.34 -12.19 -18.73
N HIS A 392 14.00 -11.13 -18.00
CA HIS A 392 14.04 -11.09 -16.54
C HIS A 392 13.12 -12.16 -15.95
N ARG A 393 11.88 -12.28 -16.44
CA ARG A 393 10.94 -13.35 -16.04
C ARG A 393 11.50 -14.76 -16.20
N ARG A 394 12.22 -15.02 -17.29
CA ARG A 394 12.85 -16.34 -17.51
C ARG A 394 13.92 -16.67 -16.48
N GLN A 395 14.60 -15.67 -15.91
CA GLN A 395 15.57 -15.90 -14.82
C GLN A 395 14.90 -16.44 -13.55
N TYR A 396 13.60 -16.18 -13.38
CA TYR A 396 12.78 -16.68 -12.27
C TYR A 396 11.96 -17.92 -12.65
N GLY A 397 12.26 -18.55 -13.80
CA GLY A 397 11.55 -19.75 -14.26
C GLY A 397 10.11 -19.50 -14.75
N LEU A 398 9.73 -18.24 -15.00
CA LEU A 398 8.38 -17.89 -15.43
C LEU A 398 8.22 -17.91 -16.95
N PRO A 399 7.03 -18.27 -17.46
CA PRO A 399 6.74 -18.21 -18.88
C PRO A 399 6.78 -16.76 -19.39
N SER A 400 7.19 -16.59 -20.65
CA SER A 400 7.11 -15.30 -21.31
C SER A 400 5.65 -14.89 -21.52
N LEU A 401 5.35 -13.63 -21.26
CA LEU A 401 4.04 -13.03 -21.50
C LEU A 401 3.80 -12.82 -22.99
N GLU A 402 2.55 -13.00 -23.41
CA GLU A 402 2.12 -12.71 -24.77
C GLU A 402 1.89 -11.20 -24.94
N PRO A 403 2.19 -10.63 -26.11
CA PRO A 403 1.94 -9.24 -26.40
C PRO A 403 0.44 -8.97 -26.52
N SER A 404 -0.02 -7.85 -25.94
CA SER A 404 -1.40 -7.39 -26.02
C SER A 404 -1.48 -6.01 -26.67
N VAL A 405 -2.26 -5.93 -27.76
CA VAL A 405 -2.49 -4.67 -28.49
C VAL A 405 -3.38 -3.72 -27.68
N ASN A 406 -4.34 -4.27 -26.93
CA ASN A 406 -5.23 -3.47 -26.10
C ASN A 406 -4.49 -2.89 -24.88
N LEU A 407 -3.68 -3.69 -24.18
CA LEU A 407 -2.86 -3.19 -23.07
C LEU A 407 -1.78 -2.22 -23.56
N ALA A 408 -1.20 -2.43 -24.76
CA ALA A 408 -0.26 -1.47 -25.34
C ALA A 408 -0.92 -0.13 -25.66
N TYR A 409 -2.15 -0.14 -26.18
CA TYR A 409 -2.94 1.08 -26.37
C TYR A 409 -3.18 1.82 -25.05
N VAL A 410 -3.53 1.10 -23.98
CA VAL A 410 -3.73 1.67 -22.63
C VAL A 410 -2.43 2.32 -22.13
N ALA A 411 -1.33 1.58 -22.20
CA ALA A 411 0.00 2.04 -21.78
C ALA A 411 0.44 3.30 -22.54
N HIS A 412 0.27 3.32 -23.86
CA HIS A 412 0.65 4.47 -24.70
C HIS A 412 -0.25 5.67 -24.41
N THR A 413 -1.56 5.45 -24.29
CA THR A 413 -2.53 6.50 -23.94
C THR A 413 -2.17 7.15 -22.61
N HIS A 414 -1.79 6.35 -21.61
CA HIS A 414 -1.38 6.87 -20.32
C HIS A 414 -0.06 7.64 -20.38
N ALA A 415 0.94 7.12 -21.09
CA ALA A 415 2.22 7.82 -21.26
C ALA A 415 2.04 9.20 -21.91
N VAL A 416 1.14 9.31 -22.90
CA VAL A 416 0.75 10.59 -23.50
C VAL A 416 0.06 11.49 -22.49
N ASP A 417 -0.91 10.96 -21.74
CA ASP A 417 -1.66 11.75 -20.75
C ASP A 417 -0.76 12.33 -19.66
N VAL A 418 0.16 11.53 -19.11
CA VAL A 418 1.10 11.98 -18.08
C VAL A 418 1.98 13.12 -18.59
N VAL A 419 2.52 12.97 -19.80
CA VAL A 419 3.43 13.96 -20.38
C VAL A 419 2.69 15.25 -20.75
N GLU A 420 1.56 15.15 -21.46
CA GLU A 420 0.87 16.32 -22.03
C GLU A 420 -0.03 17.03 -21.00
N ASN A 421 -0.60 16.30 -20.03
CA ASN A 421 -1.62 16.83 -19.12
C ASN A 421 -1.20 16.89 -17.65
N SER A 422 -0.07 16.25 -17.29
CA SER A 422 0.49 16.30 -15.94
C SER A 422 -0.45 15.94 -14.76
N PRO A 423 -1.29 14.90 -14.85
CA PRO A 423 -2.14 14.42 -13.75
C PRO A 423 -1.35 13.95 -12.51
N ASP A 424 -0.07 13.64 -12.70
CA ASP A 424 0.89 13.29 -11.66
C ASP A 424 1.39 14.48 -10.84
N VAL A 425 0.89 15.69 -11.12
CA VAL A 425 1.22 16.92 -10.40
C VAL A 425 -0.02 17.44 -9.67
N ASN A 426 0.18 18.01 -8.48
CA ASN A 426 -0.86 18.45 -7.54
C ASN A 426 -1.55 17.29 -6.79
N GLY A 427 -0.75 16.49 -6.08
CA GLY A 427 -1.24 15.46 -5.14
C GLY A 427 -1.44 14.07 -5.77
N GLY A 428 -1.31 13.94 -7.08
CA GLY A 428 -1.23 12.65 -7.77
C GLY A 428 0.21 12.16 -7.90
N ASN A 429 0.38 10.90 -8.33
CA ASN A 429 1.65 10.35 -8.77
C ASN A 429 1.57 9.84 -10.22
N MET A 430 2.60 9.13 -10.68
CA MET A 430 2.77 8.56 -12.01
C MET A 430 1.69 7.53 -12.45
N HIS A 431 0.77 7.14 -11.56
CA HIS A 431 -0.40 6.30 -11.87
C HIS A 431 -1.70 7.11 -12.06
N SER A 432 -1.61 8.44 -12.02
CA SER A 432 -2.77 9.33 -12.12
C SER A 432 -3.21 9.54 -13.57
N TRP A 433 -4.52 9.56 -13.78
CA TRP A 433 -5.15 9.82 -15.08
C TRP A 433 -5.89 11.16 -15.05
N SER A 434 -5.60 12.02 -16.02
CA SER A 434 -6.17 13.37 -16.10
C SER A 434 -7.65 13.33 -16.51
N ASN A 435 -8.30 14.50 -16.45
CA ASN A 435 -9.66 14.67 -16.97
C ASN A 435 -9.70 15.06 -18.47
N LYS A 436 -8.59 14.91 -19.20
CA LYS A 436 -8.47 15.35 -20.60
C LYS A 436 -8.80 14.27 -21.63
N GLY A 437 -9.02 13.04 -21.19
CA GLY A 437 -9.42 11.94 -22.06
C GLY A 437 -10.84 11.45 -21.87
N LYS A 438 -11.20 10.42 -22.65
CA LYS A 438 -12.50 9.73 -22.58
C LYS A 438 -12.46 8.59 -21.56
N TRP A 439 -12.16 8.94 -20.31
CA TRP A 439 -12.08 8.03 -19.18
C TRP A 439 -12.43 8.78 -17.89
N LYS A 440 -12.71 8.05 -16.81
CA LYS A 440 -12.87 8.61 -15.47
C LYS A 440 -11.52 9.11 -14.96
N PRO A 441 -11.35 10.39 -14.61
CA PRO A 441 -10.09 10.87 -14.06
C PRO A 441 -9.79 10.18 -12.72
N VAL A 442 -8.50 10.01 -12.43
CA VAL A 442 -8.01 9.41 -11.18
C VAL A 442 -6.81 10.21 -10.72
N THR A 443 -6.91 10.86 -9.56
CA THR A 443 -5.72 11.34 -8.84
C THR A 443 -5.24 10.19 -8.00
N TYR A 444 -4.19 9.51 -8.46
CA TYR A 444 -3.67 8.35 -7.77
C TYR A 444 -2.78 8.82 -6.63
N THR A 445 -3.32 8.72 -5.42
CA THR A 445 -2.68 9.12 -4.17
C THR A 445 -1.85 7.97 -3.58
N PRO A 446 -0.83 8.27 -2.77
CA PRO A 446 0.03 7.23 -2.18
C PRO A 446 -0.69 6.24 -1.25
N ASP A 447 -1.91 6.58 -0.80
CA ASP A 447 -2.81 5.70 -0.05
C ASP A 447 -3.48 4.61 -0.90
N HIS A 448 -3.24 4.58 -2.22
CA HIS A 448 -3.85 3.65 -3.18
C HIS A 448 -5.39 3.60 -3.14
N ARG A 449 -6.04 4.60 -2.54
CA ARG A 449 -7.50 4.65 -2.32
C ARG A 449 -8.32 4.48 -3.60
N TYR A 450 -7.70 4.80 -4.74
CA TYR A 450 -8.31 4.71 -6.07
C TYR A 450 -7.67 3.64 -6.97
N GLY A 451 -6.98 2.65 -6.37
CA GLY A 451 -6.37 1.49 -7.04
C GLY A 451 -7.28 0.86 -8.09
N GLN A 452 -8.53 0.59 -7.74
CA GLN A 452 -9.51 -0.04 -8.64
C GLN A 452 -9.84 0.83 -9.88
N LEU A 453 -9.82 2.16 -9.75
CA LEU A 453 -10.08 3.05 -10.88
C LEU A 453 -8.90 3.07 -11.86
N MET A 454 -7.68 2.82 -11.37
CA MET A 454 -6.52 2.57 -12.22
C MET A 454 -6.61 1.16 -12.83
N TRP A 455 -6.82 0.11 -12.04
CA TRP A 455 -6.83 -1.26 -12.56
C TRP A 455 -7.92 -1.55 -13.59
N SER A 456 -9.04 -0.82 -13.54
CA SER A 456 -10.13 -0.95 -14.52
C SER A 456 -9.88 -0.23 -15.85
N LYS A 457 -8.79 0.55 -15.98
CA LYS A 457 -8.48 1.31 -17.21
C LYS A 457 -8.46 0.48 -18.48
N PRO A 458 -7.89 -0.74 -18.51
CA PRO A 458 -7.94 -1.57 -19.70
C PRO A 458 -9.38 -1.82 -20.19
N SER A 459 -10.30 -2.15 -19.29
CA SER A 459 -11.71 -2.37 -19.61
C SER A 459 -12.48 -1.10 -19.94
N GLU A 460 -12.01 0.06 -19.44
CA GLU A 460 -12.63 1.35 -19.68
C GLU A 460 -12.29 1.92 -21.06
N ILE A 461 -11.03 1.85 -21.49
CA ILE A 461 -10.55 2.60 -22.66
C ILE A 461 -10.15 1.72 -23.85
N SER A 462 -10.18 0.39 -23.69
CA SER A 462 -9.81 -0.56 -24.75
C SER A 462 -10.85 -1.68 -24.88
N ASN A 463 -10.62 -2.63 -25.79
CA ASN A 463 -11.48 -3.81 -25.91
C ASN A 463 -11.14 -4.92 -24.92
N TYR A 464 -10.03 -4.80 -24.17
CA TYR A 464 -9.64 -5.78 -23.16
C TYR A 464 -10.62 -5.78 -21.99
N LYS A 465 -11.33 -6.89 -21.75
CA LYS A 465 -12.49 -6.93 -20.83
C LYS A 465 -12.15 -7.11 -19.35
N PHE A 466 -10.88 -7.13 -18.99
CA PHE A 466 -10.42 -7.45 -17.64
C PHE A 466 -9.61 -6.31 -17.05
N ASP A 467 -9.43 -6.34 -15.73
CA ASP A 467 -8.52 -5.45 -15.04
C ASP A 467 -7.06 -5.72 -15.44
N GLY A 468 -6.19 -4.75 -15.21
CA GLY A 468 -4.76 -4.88 -15.43
C GLY A 468 -3.93 -4.16 -14.36
N PHE A 469 -2.64 -4.48 -14.33
CA PHE A 469 -1.68 -3.92 -13.38
C PHE A 469 -0.63 -3.10 -14.10
N GLU A 470 -0.21 -2.00 -13.50
CA GLU A 470 0.64 -1.01 -14.14
C GLU A 470 1.98 -0.85 -13.43
N ILE A 471 3.05 -0.67 -14.20
CA ILE A 471 4.31 -0.08 -13.74
C ILE A 471 4.70 1.09 -14.64
N SER A 472 5.27 2.15 -14.06
CA SER A 472 5.56 3.40 -14.76
C SER A 472 7.00 3.84 -14.54
N PHE A 473 7.60 4.50 -15.54
CA PHE A 473 8.96 5.04 -15.48
C PHE A 473 9.01 6.38 -16.22
N GLY A 474 9.71 7.35 -15.65
CA GLY A 474 9.92 8.64 -16.29
C GLY A 474 10.64 9.61 -15.36
N PRO A 475 11.26 10.66 -15.91
CA PRO A 475 11.92 11.68 -15.12
C PRO A 475 10.89 12.64 -14.51
N SER A 476 11.35 13.58 -13.68
CA SER A 476 10.49 14.65 -13.16
C SER A 476 9.83 15.44 -14.29
N LYS A 477 8.68 16.06 -14.00
CA LYS A 477 7.88 16.82 -14.99
C LYS A 477 8.69 17.78 -15.86
N ARG A 478 9.72 18.44 -15.31
CA ARG A 478 10.53 19.41 -16.07
C ARG A 478 11.33 18.79 -17.22
N LEU A 479 11.63 17.50 -17.14
CA LEU A 479 12.52 16.82 -18.08
C LEU A 479 11.77 15.88 -19.03
N ARG A 480 10.53 15.48 -18.74
CA ARG A 480 9.84 14.43 -19.50
C ARG A 480 9.51 14.76 -20.95
N GLU A 481 9.37 16.05 -21.28
CA GLU A 481 9.08 16.49 -22.65
C GLU A 481 10.30 16.45 -23.56
N THR A 482 11.49 16.70 -22.99
CA THR A 482 12.77 16.80 -23.70
C THR A 482 13.63 15.54 -23.59
N SER A 483 13.29 14.66 -22.65
CA SER A 483 13.96 13.39 -22.45
C SER A 483 13.45 12.29 -23.37
N THR A 484 14.25 11.25 -23.51
CA THR A 484 13.88 10.01 -24.16
C THR A 484 14.06 8.85 -23.20
N VAL A 485 13.13 7.89 -23.19
CA VAL A 485 13.31 6.66 -22.42
C VAL A 485 14.49 5.84 -22.95
N ASN A 486 15.36 5.41 -22.05
CA ASN A 486 16.33 4.33 -22.26
C ASN A 486 15.73 3.01 -21.72
N PRO A 487 15.43 2.02 -22.59
CA PRO A 487 14.85 0.73 -22.17
C PRO A 487 15.64 0.00 -21.09
N THR A 488 16.98 0.08 -21.10
CA THR A 488 17.82 -0.59 -20.11
C THR A 488 17.67 0.03 -18.73
N GLU A 489 17.68 1.36 -18.66
CA GLU A 489 17.53 2.11 -17.41
C GLU A 489 16.14 1.90 -16.83
N ALA A 490 15.09 1.97 -17.66
CA ALA A 490 13.70 1.76 -17.22
C ALA A 490 13.53 0.38 -16.58
N VAL A 491 13.98 -0.69 -17.27
CA VAL A 491 13.86 -2.05 -16.73
C VAL A 491 14.73 -2.27 -15.49
N ASN A 492 15.95 -1.72 -15.45
CA ASN A 492 16.78 -1.81 -14.25
C ASN A 492 16.17 -1.07 -13.05
N CYS A 493 15.54 0.08 -13.27
CA CYS A 493 14.80 0.81 -12.25
C CYS A 493 13.66 -0.05 -11.67
N TRP A 494 12.84 -0.65 -12.54
CA TRP A 494 11.78 -1.55 -12.09
C TRP A 494 12.28 -2.82 -11.41
N LYS A 495 13.44 -3.37 -11.83
CA LYS A 495 14.05 -4.54 -11.18
C LYS A 495 14.53 -4.25 -9.76
N ASN A 496 15.01 -3.03 -9.53
CA ASN A 496 15.54 -2.60 -8.24
C ASN A 496 14.46 -2.05 -7.29
N SER A 497 13.24 -1.87 -7.77
CA SER A 497 12.08 -1.51 -6.95
C SER A 497 11.27 -2.77 -6.62
N PRO A 498 11.16 -3.18 -5.34
CA PRO A 498 10.47 -4.41 -4.96
C PRO A 498 9.04 -4.52 -5.51
N GLY A 499 8.25 -3.44 -5.41
CA GLY A 499 6.88 -3.40 -5.91
C GLY A 499 6.78 -3.60 -7.43
N HIS A 500 7.57 -2.86 -8.21
CA HIS A 500 7.58 -2.99 -9.67
C HIS A 500 8.12 -4.36 -10.11
N ASN A 501 9.18 -4.85 -9.46
CA ASN A 501 9.74 -6.16 -9.73
C ASN A 501 8.72 -7.27 -9.45
N ALA A 502 7.97 -7.17 -8.34
CA ALA A 502 6.96 -8.14 -7.97
C ALA A 502 5.88 -8.32 -9.04
N VAL A 503 5.45 -7.24 -9.72
CA VAL A 503 4.52 -7.33 -10.86
C VAL A 503 5.18 -8.09 -12.02
N MET A 504 6.41 -7.71 -12.39
CA MET A 504 7.13 -8.31 -13.52
C MET A 504 7.39 -9.80 -13.33
N VAL A 505 7.81 -10.22 -12.13
CA VAL A 505 8.14 -11.62 -11.81
C VAL A 505 7.06 -12.32 -10.98
N GLN A 506 5.84 -11.79 -10.98
CA GLN A 506 4.68 -12.43 -10.36
C GLN A 506 4.92 -12.94 -8.93
N GLN A 507 5.55 -12.11 -8.10
CA GLN A 507 5.76 -12.35 -6.68
C GLN A 507 4.67 -11.67 -5.86
N GLY A 508 4.53 -12.06 -4.58
CA GLY A 508 3.51 -11.54 -3.70
C GLY A 508 2.11 -11.70 -4.30
N ILE A 509 1.37 -10.60 -4.43
CA ILE A 509 -0.02 -10.58 -4.90
C ILE A 509 -0.19 -11.00 -6.36
N PHE A 510 0.88 -10.91 -7.15
CA PHE A 510 0.85 -11.14 -8.59
C PHE A 510 1.10 -12.62 -8.96
N HIS A 511 1.32 -13.49 -7.96
CA HIS A 511 1.55 -14.93 -8.17
C HIS A 511 0.31 -15.66 -8.71
N HIS A 512 -0.90 -15.17 -8.41
CA HIS A 512 -2.15 -15.79 -8.86
C HIS A 512 -3.30 -14.78 -9.06
N PRO A 513 -4.12 -14.93 -10.12
CA PRO A 513 -3.89 -15.80 -11.28
C PRO A 513 -2.69 -15.35 -12.13
N PRO A 514 -2.11 -16.26 -12.93
CA PRO A 514 -0.87 -15.96 -13.63
C PRO A 514 -1.07 -14.89 -14.71
N MET A 515 -0.11 -13.98 -14.84
CA MET A 515 -0.07 -13.03 -15.95
C MET A 515 0.13 -13.79 -17.27
N LYS A 516 -0.68 -13.44 -18.26
CA LYS A 516 -0.66 -14.04 -19.60
C LYS A 516 -0.33 -13.02 -20.68
N ALA A 517 -0.65 -11.74 -20.46
CA ALA A 517 -0.53 -10.68 -21.44
C ALA A 517 0.28 -9.49 -20.91
N MET A 518 0.97 -8.80 -21.80
CA MET A 518 1.72 -7.57 -21.52
C MET A 518 1.59 -6.57 -22.65
N GLY A 519 1.35 -5.30 -22.32
CA GLY A 519 1.38 -4.16 -23.22
C GLY A 519 2.40 -3.13 -22.76
N VAL A 520 3.16 -2.56 -23.69
CA VAL A 520 4.17 -1.53 -23.38
C VAL A 520 3.83 -0.29 -24.19
N GLY A 521 3.92 0.87 -23.55
CA GLY A 521 3.72 2.17 -24.19
C GLY A 521 4.85 3.12 -23.82
N VAL A 522 5.46 3.74 -24.82
CA VAL A 522 6.50 4.76 -24.63
C VAL A 522 6.09 6.06 -25.31
N TYR A 523 6.22 7.17 -24.59
CA TYR A 523 6.02 8.50 -25.15
C TYR A 523 6.98 9.51 -24.53
N LYS A 524 7.84 10.11 -25.37
CA LYS A 524 8.92 11.02 -24.97
C LYS A 524 9.78 10.42 -23.84
N GLY A 525 9.88 11.07 -22.69
CA GLY A 525 10.63 10.61 -21.53
C GLY A 525 9.89 9.60 -20.63
N TYR A 526 8.67 9.19 -20.99
CA TYR A 526 7.83 8.35 -20.14
C TYR A 526 7.56 6.97 -20.75
N ALA A 527 7.61 5.93 -19.92
CA ALA A 527 7.28 4.56 -20.27
C ALA A 527 6.28 3.98 -19.26
N CYS A 528 5.33 3.22 -19.78
CA CYS A 528 4.32 2.53 -19.00
C CYS A 528 4.19 1.09 -19.49
N VAL A 529 4.02 0.14 -18.57
CA VAL A 529 3.78 -1.27 -18.89
C VAL A 529 2.55 -1.75 -18.15
N TRP A 530 1.67 -2.43 -18.88
CA TRP A 530 0.45 -3.03 -18.36
C TRP A 530 0.50 -4.55 -18.46
N PHE A 531 0.08 -5.22 -17.39
CA PHE A 531 0.03 -6.67 -17.27
C PHE A 531 -1.40 -7.16 -17.13
N GLY A 532 -1.74 -8.22 -17.85
CA GLY A 532 -3.06 -8.82 -17.85
C GLY A 532 -3.02 -10.30 -17.47
N GLN A 533 -3.97 -10.71 -16.63
CA GLN A 533 -4.15 -12.11 -16.21
C GLN A 533 -4.87 -12.96 -17.28
N GLU A 534 -5.41 -12.32 -18.31
CA GLU A 534 -6.05 -12.97 -19.44
C GLU A 534 -5.31 -12.69 -20.75
N LYS A 535 -5.40 -13.63 -21.68
CA LYS A 535 -4.84 -13.44 -23.01
C LYS A 535 -5.64 -12.38 -23.77
N ASP A 536 -4.95 -11.57 -24.55
CA ASP A 536 -5.61 -10.62 -25.42
C ASP A 536 -6.11 -11.33 -26.69
N THR A 537 -7.40 -11.63 -26.71
CA THR A 537 -8.11 -12.23 -27.85
C THR A 537 -9.08 -11.26 -28.51
N PHE A 538 -9.04 -9.99 -28.09
CA PHE A 538 -9.98 -8.96 -28.54
C PHE A 538 -9.40 -8.18 -29.72
N PRO A 539 -10.25 -7.63 -30.61
CA PRO A 539 -9.77 -6.76 -31.67
C PRO A 539 -9.09 -5.52 -31.07
N ALA A 540 -8.17 -4.92 -31.83
CA ALA A 540 -7.53 -3.66 -31.44
C ALA A 540 -8.56 -2.55 -31.18
N PRO A 541 -8.26 -1.57 -30.29
CA PRO A 541 -9.13 -0.43 -30.04
C PRO A 541 -9.40 0.38 -31.31
N SER A 542 -10.62 0.89 -31.45
CA SER A 542 -11.12 1.59 -32.65
C SER A 542 -10.74 3.07 -32.71
#